data_AF-A0A926U508-F1
#
_entry.id   AF-A0A926U508-F1
#
_cell.length_a   1.000
_cell.length_b   1.000
_cell.length_c   1.000
_cell.angle_alpha   90.00
_cell.angle_beta   90.00
_cell.angle_gamma   90.00
#
_symmetry.space_group_name_H-M   'P 1'
#
loop_
_entity.id
_entity.type
_entity.pdbx_description
1 polymer ?
#
loop_
_entity_poly.entity_id
_entity_poly.type
_entity_poly.pdbx_seq_one_letter_code
_entity_poly.pdbx_strand_id
1 'polypeptide(L)'
;MLNNVSEKTMHRVRWLLAIGWLVLIVSMFYDPITPRFTAPGSGTPFSLNPEIYLDPTRCVRIREMCVPEQPFSMTVLMWWAMIVPAGIFILLVLGHEFWRRICPLSFFSQIPRALGIQRRRKVVDPVTQEVRYEVVTIGENSWLGRNHLYVQYFLFVVGLGLRILFVNGHRASLGYFLIFTILSAILVGWLYAGKSWCNYFCPMAPVQMVYTGPRSLLGSQAHTTPGAITQSMCRTIDPTTRQEKSACVSCKSPCIDIDAEKTYWEELKKPGRRLVQYGYIGMVIAFYFYYFLYSGNWDYYFTGAWTHEEDLLTKLFDPGFYINGQIIYIPKVAAVYITYIVFTMATFTIGLILEKLYRRFTVWRGRPASAEQAQHVMFTLFTVASFWTFFSYGARPTLNRMPTYPLLAFNALIVLVGAIWLYRTLGRTRPQYERERMATSLRKQLHKLNLDSSLLEGRSIDDLSPDEAYTLVKVLPGFSQQQRLDMYKGMVQDALEQQVISVPSSFDFFKKLRQEFQLQDADHFAILEAIATTNPNILISPDLQRAVPIHDVETAAKTIGKHLKRNRPPAGRR
;
A
#
# COMPACT_ATOMS: atom_id res chain seq x y z
N MET A 1 -3.15 19.37 6.14
CA MET A 1 -3.07 20.33 5.00
C MET A 1 -2.60 19.71 3.69
N LEU A 2 -1.67 18.74 3.65
CA LEU A 2 -1.23 18.09 2.39
C LEU A 2 -2.29 17.16 1.74
N ASN A 3 -3.34 16.77 2.48
CA ASN A 3 -4.36 15.82 2.01
C ASN A 3 -5.51 16.46 1.23
N ASN A 4 -5.52 17.78 1.03
CA ASN A 4 -6.60 18.52 0.33
C ASN A 4 -6.07 19.33 -0.86
N VAL A 5 -5.16 18.76 -1.66
CA VAL A 5 -4.66 19.42 -2.88
C VAL A 5 -5.54 19.05 -4.06
N SER A 6 -6.01 20.04 -4.82
CA SER A 6 -6.83 19.83 -6.02
C SER A 6 -6.10 19.02 -7.10
N GLU A 7 -6.86 18.30 -7.90
CA GLU A 7 -6.34 17.46 -8.97
C GLU A 7 -5.62 18.27 -10.06
N LYS A 8 -6.04 19.53 -10.31
CA LYS A 8 -5.37 20.44 -11.26
C LYS A 8 -3.94 20.76 -10.84
N THR A 9 -3.72 21.09 -9.56
CA THR A 9 -2.38 21.39 -9.04
C THR A 9 -1.51 20.14 -9.07
N MET A 10 -2.05 19.00 -8.64
CA MET A 10 -1.28 17.76 -8.64
C MET A 10 -1.00 17.21 -10.02
N HIS A 11 -1.82 17.50 -11.02
CA HIS A 11 -1.50 17.19 -12.40
C HIS A 11 -0.22 17.91 -12.87
N ARG A 12 -0.03 19.18 -12.50
CA ARG A 12 1.21 19.93 -12.79
C ARG A 12 2.40 19.36 -12.05
N VAL A 13 2.24 19.01 -10.77
CA VAL A 13 3.29 18.37 -9.97
C VAL A 13 3.72 17.04 -10.60
N ARG A 14 2.77 16.21 -11.06
CA ARG A 14 3.08 14.96 -11.76
C ARG A 14 3.88 15.17 -13.03
N TRP A 15 3.54 16.17 -13.84
CA TRP A 15 4.33 16.52 -15.02
C TRP A 15 5.74 16.94 -14.66
N LEU A 16 5.92 17.81 -13.66
CA LEU A 16 7.24 18.22 -13.20
C LEU A 16 8.07 17.03 -12.73
N LEU A 17 7.49 16.14 -11.92
CA LEU A 17 8.15 14.93 -11.45
C LEU A 17 8.46 13.94 -12.58
N ALA A 18 7.55 13.79 -13.55
CA ALA A 18 7.76 12.93 -14.71
C ALA A 18 8.88 13.46 -15.60
N ILE A 19 8.91 14.76 -15.88
CA ILE A 19 9.99 15.43 -16.63
C ILE A 19 11.31 15.28 -15.88
N GLY A 20 11.35 15.58 -14.58
CA GLY A 20 12.55 15.40 -13.77
C GLY A 20 13.07 13.96 -13.78
N TRP A 21 12.17 12.98 -13.76
CA TRP A 21 12.54 11.57 -13.86
C TRP A 21 13.08 11.19 -15.25
N LEU A 22 12.48 11.71 -16.33
CA LEU A 22 13.00 11.51 -17.69
C LEU A 22 14.37 12.17 -17.86
N VAL A 23 14.59 13.36 -17.31
CA VAL A 23 15.90 14.03 -17.31
C VAL A 23 16.93 13.18 -16.57
N LEU A 24 16.58 12.60 -15.43
CA LEU A 24 17.46 11.68 -14.70
C LEU A 24 17.77 10.42 -15.51
N ILE A 25 16.80 9.88 -16.27
CA ILE A 25 17.04 8.72 -17.14
C ILE A 25 17.98 9.11 -18.30
N VAL A 26 17.79 10.28 -18.91
CA VAL A 26 18.68 10.79 -19.96
C VAL A 26 20.10 10.98 -19.41
N SER A 27 20.24 11.47 -18.17
CA SER A 27 21.56 11.63 -17.54
C SER A 27 22.27 10.30 -17.28
N MET A 28 21.57 9.16 -17.28
CA MET A 28 22.21 7.84 -17.19
C MET A 28 22.98 7.46 -18.45
N PHE A 29 22.63 8.04 -19.61
CA PHE A 29 23.32 7.84 -20.88
C PHE A 29 24.37 8.93 -21.14
N TYR A 30 24.11 10.15 -20.66
CA TYR A 30 25.03 11.28 -20.85
C TYR A 30 25.02 12.22 -19.64
N ASP A 31 26.13 12.23 -18.89
CA ASP A 31 26.32 13.08 -17.72
C ASP A 31 27.71 13.75 -17.72
N PRO A 32 27.81 14.98 -18.24
CA PRO A 32 29.06 15.74 -18.27
C PRO A 32 29.33 16.52 -16.99
N ILE A 33 28.38 16.56 -16.04
CA ILE A 33 28.41 17.49 -14.90
C ILE A 33 28.85 16.77 -13.63
N THR A 34 28.15 15.71 -13.22
CA THR A 34 28.34 15.15 -11.87
C THR A 34 29.69 14.48 -11.62
N PRO A 35 30.42 13.94 -12.63
CA PRO A 35 31.80 13.49 -12.42
C PRO A 35 32.74 14.61 -11.92
N ARG A 36 32.44 15.88 -12.22
CA ARG A 36 33.21 17.02 -11.69
C ARG A 36 32.96 17.25 -10.20
N PHE A 37 31.78 16.86 -9.69
CA PHE A 37 31.46 16.96 -8.27
C PHE A 37 32.14 15.87 -7.44
N THR A 38 32.36 14.69 -8.02
CA THR A 38 33.06 13.58 -7.34
C THR A 38 34.58 13.66 -7.47
N ALA A 39 35.09 14.52 -8.35
CA ALA A 39 36.52 14.75 -8.52
C ALA A 39 37.19 15.22 -7.20
N PRO A 40 38.46 14.80 -6.96
CA PRO A 40 39.22 15.30 -5.82
C PRO A 40 39.33 16.83 -5.82
N GLY A 41 39.14 17.45 -4.66
CA GLY A 41 39.26 18.91 -4.53
C GLY A 41 38.07 19.72 -5.06
N SER A 42 36.96 19.09 -5.46
CA SER A 42 35.76 19.79 -5.96
C SER A 42 35.03 20.65 -4.91
N GLY A 43 35.37 20.51 -3.62
CA GLY A 43 34.74 21.21 -2.51
C GLY A 43 33.29 20.78 -2.23
N THR A 44 32.79 19.75 -2.92
CA THR A 44 31.46 19.20 -2.64
C THR A 44 31.53 18.10 -1.58
N PRO A 45 30.45 17.82 -0.83
CA PRO A 45 30.41 16.70 0.11
C PRO A 45 30.62 15.32 -0.55
N PHE A 46 30.57 15.24 -1.88
CA PHE A 46 30.72 13.99 -2.64
C PHE A 46 32.12 13.81 -3.25
N SER A 47 33.05 14.74 -3.02
CA SER A 47 34.41 14.65 -3.52
C SER A 47 35.13 13.43 -2.96
N LEU A 48 35.82 12.68 -3.81
CA LEU A 48 36.74 11.63 -3.37
C LEU A 48 37.91 12.26 -2.61
N ASN A 49 38.13 11.86 -1.36
CA ASN A 49 39.29 12.26 -0.58
C ASN A 49 40.52 11.44 -1.00
N PRO A 50 41.57 12.05 -1.59
CA PRO A 50 42.78 11.35 -2.01
C PRO A 50 43.41 10.51 -0.91
N GLU A 51 43.43 11.00 0.33
CA GLU A 51 44.11 10.36 1.46
C GLU A 51 43.40 9.10 1.98
N ILE A 52 42.15 8.87 1.56
CA ILE A 52 41.33 7.73 2.00
C ILE A 52 41.16 6.74 0.87
N TYR A 53 40.89 7.21 -0.34
CA TYR A 53 40.47 6.35 -1.46
C TYR A 53 41.60 6.01 -2.45
N LEU A 54 42.71 6.77 -2.45
CA LEU A 54 43.88 6.52 -3.32
C LEU A 54 45.06 5.87 -2.57
N ASP A 55 44.95 5.67 -1.25
CA ASP A 55 45.96 4.97 -0.45
C ASP A 55 45.81 3.44 -0.63
N PRO A 56 46.84 2.72 -1.15
CA PRO A 56 46.81 1.28 -1.33
C PRO A 56 46.55 0.49 -0.04
N THR A 57 46.85 1.08 1.13
CA THR A 57 46.62 0.45 2.44
C THR A 57 45.19 0.62 2.94
N ARG A 58 44.46 1.63 2.45
CA ARG A 58 43.07 1.98 2.83
C ARG A 58 42.04 1.81 1.70
N CYS A 59 42.47 1.23 0.57
CA CYS A 59 41.65 0.95 -0.59
C CYS A 59 40.35 0.18 -0.23
N VAL A 60 39.28 0.36 -1.00
CA VAL A 60 38.07 -0.47 -0.88
C VAL A 60 38.38 -1.86 -1.42
N ARG A 61 38.33 -2.87 -0.55
CA ARG A 61 38.62 -4.26 -0.94
C ARG A 61 37.35 -4.99 -1.35
N ILE A 62 37.40 -5.65 -2.50
CA ILE A 62 36.46 -6.71 -2.87
C ILE A 62 37.24 -8.01 -2.75
N ARG A 63 36.95 -8.79 -1.70
CA ARG A 63 37.72 -9.98 -1.31
C ARG A 63 39.17 -9.60 -1.00
N GLU A 64 40.10 -9.99 -1.84
CA GLU A 64 41.54 -9.70 -1.70
C GLU A 64 42.00 -8.57 -2.64
N MET A 65 41.15 -8.10 -3.56
CA MET A 65 41.51 -7.10 -4.57
C MET A 65 41.11 -5.69 -4.15
N CYS A 66 42.04 -4.73 -4.23
CA CYS A 66 41.74 -3.30 -4.12
C CYS A 66 41.03 -2.81 -5.39
N VAL A 67 39.92 -2.08 -5.23
CA VAL A 67 39.27 -1.37 -6.34
C VAL A 67 39.73 0.09 -6.32
N PRO A 68 40.32 0.60 -7.42
CA PRO A 68 40.66 2.01 -7.52
C PRO A 68 39.39 2.86 -7.68
N GLU A 69 39.18 3.82 -6.79
CA GLU A 69 38.07 4.77 -6.89
C GLU A 69 38.43 5.89 -7.88
N GLN A 70 37.62 6.07 -8.92
CA GLN A 70 37.76 7.15 -9.90
C GLN A 70 36.54 8.08 -9.86
N PRO A 71 36.66 9.35 -10.32
CA PRO A 71 35.51 10.25 -10.41
C PRO A 71 34.37 9.62 -11.21
N PHE A 72 33.24 9.42 -10.54
CA PHE A 72 32.08 8.69 -11.08
C PHE A 72 30.85 9.59 -11.21
N SER A 73 29.90 9.21 -12.07
CA SER A 73 28.59 9.88 -12.13
C SER A 73 27.74 9.52 -10.92
N MET A 74 27.15 10.53 -10.31
CA MET A 74 26.28 10.38 -9.16
C MET A 74 24.90 9.80 -9.50
N THR A 75 24.54 9.64 -10.78
CA THR A 75 23.17 9.30 -11.17
C THR A 75 22.68 7.98 -10.53
N VAL A 76 23.52 6.95 -10.52
CA VAL A 76 23.19 5.63 -9.93
C VAL A 76 23.10 5.73 -8.40
N LEU A 77 24.03 6.45 -7.77
CA LEU A 77 24.04 6.71 -6.33
C LEU A 77 22.79 7.51 -5.91
N MET A 78 22.44 8.58 -6.62
CA MET A 78 21.25 9.39 -6.37
C MET A 78 19.97 8.55 -6.47
N TRP A 79 19.85 7.72 -7.50
CA TRP A 79 18.69 6.86 -7.67
C TRP A 79 18.52 5.88 -6.49
N TRP A 80 19.57 5.13 -6.18
CA TRP A 80 19.47 4.04 -5.20
C TRP A 80 19.63 4.45 -3.74
N ALA A 81 20.44 5.46 -3.44
CA ALA A 81 20.76 5.88 -2.07
C ALA A 81 20.08 7.20 -1.64
N MET A 82 19.39 7.90 -2.56
CA MET A 82 18.62 9.11 -2.23
C MET A 82 17.14 8.97 -2.60
N ILE A 83 16.82 8.75 -3.87
CA ILE A 83 15.44 8.77 -4.39
C ILE A 83 14.62 7.59 -3.84
N VAL A 84 15.15 6.37 -3.92
CA VAL A 84 14.45 5.17 -3.40
C VAL A 84 14.23 5.25 -1.88
N PRO A 85 15.23 5.58 -1.04
CA PRO A 85 15.02 5.82 0.39
C PRO A 85 14.02 6.93 0.69
N ALA A 86 14.07 8.05 -0.04
CA ALA A 86 13.09 9.13 0.11
C ALA A 86 11.65 8.64 -0.17
N GLY A 87 11.45 7.81 -1.19
CA GLY A 87 10.16 7.19 -1.47
C GLY A 87 9.64 6.33 -0.33
N ILE A 88 10.50 5.54 0.32
CA ILE A 88 10.12 4.71 1.47
C ILE A 88 9.79 5.57 2.70
N PHE A 89 10.55 6.63 2.95
CA PHE A 89 10.25 7.58 4.01
C PHE A 89 8.88 8.25 3.78
N ILE A 90 8.62 8.72 2.55
CA ILE A 90 7.34 9.31 2.15
C ILE A 90 6.18 8.33 2.34
N LEU A 91 6.36 7.06 1.98
CA LEU A 91 5.33 6.02 2.13
C LEU A 91 4.88 5.84 3.59
N LEU A 92 5.83 5.75 4.53
CA LEU A 92 5.49 5.57 5.95
C LEU A 92 4.89 6.85 6.56
N VAL A 93 5.43 8.02 6.20
CA VAL A 93 5.06 9.30 6.82
C VAL A 93 3.79 9.88 6.20
N LEU A 94 3.76 10.07 4.89
CA LEU A 94 2.66 10.73 4.15
C LEU A 94 1.61 9.74 3.64
N GLY A 95 1.97 8.46 3.58
CA GLY A 95 1.04 7.38 3.25
C GLY A 95 0.88 7.08 1.77
N HIS A 96 0.13 6.02 1.53
CA HIS A 96 -0.22 5.52 0.20
C HIS A 96 -0.84 6.59 -0.68
N GLU A 97 -1.79 7.37 -0.14
CA GLU A 97 -2.54 8.34 -0.93
C GLU A 97 -1.64 9.39 -1.57
N PHE A 98 -0.71 9.95 -0.80
CA PHE A 98 0.25 10.92 -1.30
C PHE A 98 1.23 10.29 -2.29
N TRP A 99 1.82 9.14 -1.93
CA TRP A 99 2.74 8.40 -2.79
C TRP A 99 2.16 8.12 -4.17
N ARG A 100 0.90 7.68 -4.23
CA ARG A 100 0.20 7.38 -5.48
C ARG A 100 0.16 8.54 -6.47
N ARG A 101 0.12 9.77 -5.95
CA ARG A 101 -0.02 10.99 -6.74
C ARG A 101 1.31 11.54 -7.22
N ILE A 102 2.40 11.25 -6.52
CA ILE A 102 3.74 11.69 -6.92
C ILE A 102 4.51 10.62 -7.70
N CYS A 103 4.07 9.36 -7.64
CA CYS A 103 4.71 8.23 -8.32
C CYS A 103 4.71 8.42 -9.85
N PRO A 104 5.89 8.56 -10.50
CA PRO A 104 5.96 8.75 -11.94
C PRO A 104 5.37 7.55 -12.73
N LEU A 105 5.62 6.32 -12.29
CA LEU A 105 5.05 5.11 -12.95
C LEU A 105 3.52 5.10 -12.93
N SER A 106 2.90 5.62 -11.87
CA SER A 106 1.44 5.78 -11.79
C SER A 106 0.94 6.77 -12.85
N PHE A 107 1.70 7.83 -13.11
CA PHE A 107 1.42 8.80 -14.18
C PHE A 107 1.58 8.17 -15.58
N PHE A 108 2.72 7.55 -15.88
CA PHE A 108 2.96 6.92 -17.19
C PHE A 108 1.94 5.81 -17.52
N SER A 109 1.57 4.98 -16.54
CA SER A 109 0.55 3.93 -16.73
C SER A 109 -0.82 4.47 -17.14
N GLN A 110 -1.10 5.76 -16.94
CA GLN A 110 -2.37 6.39 -17.28
C GLN A 110 -2.35 7.11 -18.63
N ILE A 111 -1.21 7.16 -19.34
CA ILE A 111 -1.11 7.76 -20.68
C ILE A 111 -2.10 7.14 -21.68
N PRO A 112 -2.24 5.80 -21.78
CA PRO A 112 -3.20 5.21 -22.72
C PRO A 112 -4.64 5.67 -22.48
N ARG A 113 -5.02 5.85 -21.21
CA ARG A 113 -6.31 6.42 -20.82
C ARG A 113 -6.44 7.88 -21.24
N ALA A 114 -5.41 8.69 -20.99
CA ALA A 114 -5.40 10.10 -21.35
C ALA A 114 -5.50 10.32 -22.87
N LEU A 115 -4.92 9.42 -23.65
CA LEU A 115 -5.00 9.41 -25.12
C LEU A 115 -6.31 8.78 -25.66
N GLY A 116 -7.14 8.17 -24.81
CA GLY A 116 -8.34 7.44 -25.22
C GLY A 116 -8.06 6.10 -25.92
N ILE A 117 -6.80 5.67 -25.96
CA ILE A 117 -6.32 4.44 -26.60
C ILE A 117 -6.25 3.35 -25.53
N GLN A 118 -7.37 2.72 -25.22
CA GLN A 118 -7.42 1.57 -24.31
C GLN A 118 -8.09 0.38 -24.98
N ARG A 119 -7.65 -0.83 -24.66
CA ARG A 119 -8.27 -2.05 -25.18
C ARG A 119 -9.73 -2.13 -24.73
N ARG A 120 -10.63 -2.27 -25.71
CA ARG A 120 -12.07 -2.47 -25.48
C ARG A 120 -12.49 -3.86 -25.92
N ARG A 121 -13.45 -4.45 -25.22
CA ARG A 121 -14.09 -5.73 -25.56
C ARG A 121 -15.54 -5.47 -25.93
N LYS A 122 -16.01 -6.16 -26.98
CA LYS A 122 -17.42 -6.22 -27.34
C LYS A 122 -18.15 -7.10 -26.33
N VAL A 123 -19.11 -6.53 -25.62
CA VAL A 123 -20.03 -7.21 -24.71
C VAL A 123 -21.42 -7.10 -25.31
N VAL A 124 -22.08 -8.24 -25.50
CA VAL A 124 -23.46 -8.29 -25.97
C VAL A 124 -24.33 -8.52 -24.75
N ASP A 125 -25.30 -7.65 -24.53
CA ASP A 125 -26.28 -7.85 -23.47
C ASP A 125 -27.10 -9.12 -23.78
N PRO A 126 -27.13 -10.12 -22.87
CA PRO A 126 -27.91 -11.33 -23.09
C PRO A 126 -29.43 -11.08 -23.17
N VAL A 127 -29.93 -9.98 -22.62
CA VAL A 127 -31.36 -9.64 -22.58
C VAL A 127 -31.74 -8.70 -23.72
N THR A 128 -31.01 -7.60 -23.90
CA THR A 128 -31.37 -6.56 -24.88
C THR A 128 -30.73 -6.78 -26.26
N GLN A 129 -29.79 -7.73 -26.39
CA GLN A 129 -28.94 -7.96 -27.57
C GLN A 129 -28.15 -6.73 -28.03
N GLU A 130 -28.10 -5.66 -27.25
CA GLU A 130 -27.34 -4.47 -27.59
C GLU A 130 -25.84 -4.71 -27.50
N VAL A 131 -25.12 -4.16 -28.47
CA VAL A 131 -23.66 -4.22 -28.54
C VAL A 131 -23.08 -3.05 -27.78
N ARG A 132 -22.40 -3.34 -26.67
CA ARG A 132 -21.66 -2.36 -25.86
C ARG A 132 -20.16 -2.64 -25.88
N TYR A 133 -19.36 -1.58 -25.96
CA TYR A 133 -17.91 -1.66 -25.89
C TYR A 133 -17.43 -1.25 -24.50
N GLU A 134 -16.90 -2.20 -23.76
CA GLU A 134 -16.41 -1.98 -22.40
C GLU A 134 -14.88 -2.05 -22.37
N VAL A 135 -14.26 -1.25 -21.52
CA VAL A 135 -12.80 -1.31 -21.31
C VAL A 135 -12.44 -2.62 -20.60
N VAL A 136 -11.35 -3.26 -21.02
CA VAL A 136 -10.94 -4.53 -20.43
C VAL A 136 -10.38 -4.31 -19.02
N THR A 137 -10.90 -5.04 -18.04
CA THR A 137 -10.49 -4.97 -16.63
C THR A 137 -10.00 -6.33 -16.13
N ILE A 138 -9.24 -6.33 -15.03
CA ILE A 138 -8.81 -7.56 -14.36
C ILE A 138 -9.89 -7.92 -13.34
N GLY A 139 -10.67 -8.96 -13.63
CA GLY A 139 -11.70 -9.45 -12.70
C GLY A 139 -11.10 -10.03 -11.42
N GLU A 140 -11.77 -9.83 -10.29
CA GLU A 140 -11.31 -10.31 -8.97
C GLU A 140 -11.22 -11.84 -8.90
N ASN A 141 -12.14 -12.53 -9.59
CA ASN A 141 -12.17 -13.98 -9.69
C ASN A 141 -11.15 -14.57 -10.66
N SER A 142 -10.42 -13.74 -11.41
CA SER A 142 -9.33 -14.21 -12.28
C SER A 142 -8.16 -14.76 -11.46
N TRP A 143 -7.31 -15.59 -12.09
CA TRP A 143 -6.10 -16.10 -11.45
C TRP A 143 -5.20 -14.98 -10.93
N LEU A 144 -5.01 -13.93 -11.73
CA LEU A 144 -4.22 -12.75 -11.34
C LEU A 144 -4.92 -11.96 -10.22
N GLY A 145 -6.25 -11.83 -10.28
CA GLY A 145 -7.07 -11.24 -9.21
C GLY A 145 -6.82 -11.86 -7.84
N ARG A 146 -6.76 -13.20 -7.79
CA ARG A 146 -6.55 -13.98 -6.56
C ARG A 146 -5.09 -14.05 -6.12
N ASN A 147 -4.15 -14.16 -7.07
CA ASN A 147 -2.74 -14.46 -6.80
C ASN A 147 -1.78 -13.27 -6.99
N HIS A 148 -2.28 -12.04 -7.18
CA HIS A 148 -1.42 -10.87 -7.42
C HIS A 148 -0.36 -10.62 -6.36
N LEU A 149 -0.61 -10.93 -5.08
CA LEU A 149 0.40 -10.78 -4.03
C LEU A 149 1.65 -11.62 -4.30
N TYR A 150 1.46 -12.84 -4.82
CA TYR A 150 2.58 -13.72 -5.21
C TYR A 150 3.30 -13.19 -6.45
N VAL A 151 2.55 -12.72 -7.45
CA VAL A 151 3.14 -12.14 -8.68
C VAL A 151 3.95 -10.90 -8.36
N GLN A 152 3.41 -9.98 -7.56
CA GLN A 152 4.10 -8.78 -7.13
C GLN A 152 5.34 -9.09 -6.29
N TYR A 153 5.24 -10.05 -5.37
CA TYR A 153 6.39 -10.48 -4.57
C TYR A 153 7.48 -11.13 -5.43
N PHE A 154 7.09 -11.96 -6.40
CA PHE A 154 8.04 -12.56 -7.35
C PHE A 154 8.74 -11.49 -8.18
N LEU A 155 8.01 -10.54 -8.76
CA LEU A 155 8.58 -9.42 -9.52
C LEU A 155 9.49 -8.54 -8.65
N PHE A 156 9.16 -8.37 -7.37
CA PHE A 156 10.01 -7.69 -6.40
C PHE A 156 11.33 -8.44 -6.17
N VAL A 157 11.29 -9.75 -5.93
CA VAL A 157 12.49 -10.59 -5.73
C VAL A 157 13.36 -10.60 -6.99
N VAL A 158 12.76 -10.78 -8.17
CA VAL A 158 13.47 -10.72 -9.45
C VAL A 158 14.08 -9.34 -9.65
N GLY A 159 13.34 -8.27 -9.38
CA GLY A 159 13.83 -6.89 -9.50
C GLY A 159 15.00 -6.59 -8.58
N LEU A 160 15.01 -7.09 -7.34
CA LEU A 160 16.16 -6.96 -6.43
C LEU A 160 17.37 -7.78 -6.92
N GLY A 161 17.14 -8.96 -7.50
CA GLY A 161 18.20 -9.75 -8.12
C GLY A 161 18.83 -9.02 -9.30
N LEU A 162 18.00 -8.50 -10.21
CA LEU A 162 18.44 -7.68 -11.35
C LEU A 162 19.19 -6.43 -10.89
N ARG A 163 18.77 -5.83 -9.77
CA ARG A 163 19.47 -4.71 -9.17
C ARG A 163 20.92 -5.07 -8.83
N ILE A 164 21.16 -6.15 -8.09
CA ILE A 164 22.52 -6.58 -7.72
C ILE A 164 23.33 -7.05 -8.94
N LEU A 165 22.69 -7.76 -9.87
CA LEU A 165 23.38 -8.47 -10.95
C LEU A 165 23.65 -7.62 -12.20
N PHE A 166 22.85 -6.58 -12.46
CA PHE A 166 22.92 -5.82 -13.73
C PHE A 166 22.91 -4.30 -13.57
N VAL A 167 22.12 -3.79 -12.62
CA VAL A 167 21.66 -2.39 -12.64
C VAL A 167 22.38 -1.50 -11.62
N ASN A 168 23.08 -2.09 -10.64
CA ASN A 168 23.73 -1.36 -9.57
C ASN A 168 25.03 -0.65 -9.97
N GLY A 169 25.84 -1.20 -10.87
CA GLY A 169 27.16 -0.65 -11.18
C GLY A 169 27.28 0.06 -12.53
N HIS A 170 26.34 -0.18 -13.45
CA HIS A 170 26.41 0.32 -14.82
C HIS A 170 25.26 1.27 -15.16
N ARG A 171 25.60 2.50 -15.56
CA ARG A 171 24.67 3.63 -15.74
C ARG A 171 23.64 3.35 -16.84
N ALA A 172 24.10 2.94 -18.02
CA ALA A 172 23.21 2.66 -19.14
C ALA A 172 22.28 1.46 -18.85
N SER A 173 22.75 0.47 -18.08
CA SER A 173 21.92 -0.67 -17.67
C SER A 173 20.75 -0.23 -16.80
N LEU A 174 20.97 0.72 -15.88
CA LEU A 174 19.89 1.35 -15.12
C LEU A 174 18.96 2.16 -16.02
N GLY A 175 19.50 2.94 -16.96
CA GLY A 175 18.70 3.69 -17.94
C GLY A 175 17.74 2.78 -18.72
N TYR A 176 18.26 1.71 -19.33
CA TYR A 176 17.45 0.73 -20.06
C TYR A 176 16.43 0.04 -19.16
N PHE A 177 16.80 -0.33 -17.94
CA PHE A 177 15.88 -0.95 -16.98
C PHE A 177 14.70 -0.03 -16.62
N LEU A 178 14.95 1.27 -16.41
CA LEU A 178 13.90 2.24 -16.11
C LEU A 178 13.00 2.50 -17.31
N ILE A 179 13.55 2.63 -18.52
CA ILE A 179 12.78 2.77 -19.76
C ILE A 179 11.89 1.54 -19.96
N PHE A 180 12.45 0.33 -19.83
CA PHE A 180 11.70 -0.92 -19.93
C PHE A 180 10.54 -0.97 -18.92
N THR A 181 10.76 -0.52 -17.69
CA THR A 181 9.73 -0.47 -16.65
C THR A 181 8.62 0.53 -17.00
N ILE A 182 8.97 1.70 -17.56
CA ILE A 182 8.00 2.70 -18.04
C ILE A 182 7.15 2.12 -19.18
N LEU A 183 7.80 1.52 -20.18
CA LEU A 183 7.11 0.91 -21.33
C LEU A 183 6.17 -0.21 -20.87
N SER A 184 6.61 -1.05 -19.94
CA SER A 184 5.78 -2.10 -19.33
C SER A 184 4.57 -1.53 -18.60
N ALA A 185 4.74 -0.43 -17.85
CA ALA A 185 3.63 0.24 -17.16
C ALA A 185 2.61 0.84 -18.14
N ILE A 186 3.07 1.45 -19.24
CA ILE A 186 2.22 1.96 -20.33
C ILE A 186 1.48 0.81 -21.01
N LEU A 187 2.19 -0.28 -21.34
CA LEU A 187 1.61 -1.46 -21.97
C LEU A 187 0.48 -2.06 -21.13
N VAL A 188 0.70 -2.22 -19.82
CA VAL A 188 -0.34 -2.71 -18.90
C VAL A 188 -1.53 -1.75 -18.82
N GLY A 189 -1.30 -0.44 -18.82
CA GLY A 189 -2.36 0.57 -18.85
C GLY A 189 -3.17 0.62 -20.15
N TRP A 190 -2.55 0.19 -21.26
CA TRP A 190 -3.22 0.01 -22.55
C TRP A 190 -4.05 -1.29 -22.57
N LEU A 191 -3.48 -2.39 -22.08
CA LEU A 191 -4.12 -3.72 -22.02
C LEU A 191 -5.29 -3.77 -21.04
N TYR A 192 -5.12 -3.16 -19.86
CA TYR A 192 -6.05 -3.22 -18.75
C TYR A 192 -6.35 -1.82 -18.22
N ALA A 193 -7.63 -1.51 -18.03
CA ALA A 193 -8.07 -0.21 -17.60
C ALA A 193 -7.70 0.10 -16.13
N GLY A 194 -7.92 1.35 -15.73
CA GLY A 194 -7.67 1.81 -14.38
C GLY A 194 -6.19 1.75 -13.99
N LYS A 195 -5.95 1.64 -12.69
CA LYS A 195 -4.61 1.64 -12.08
C LYS A 195 -4.00 0.23 -11.98
N SER A 196 -4.23 -0.59 -13.02
CA SER A 196 -3.94 -2.03 -13.03
C SER A 196 -2.45 -2.36 -12.85
N TRP A 197 -1.55 -1.59 -13.47
CA TRP A 197 -0.09 -1.75 -13.28
C TRP A 197 0.26 -1.81 -11.79
N CYS A 198 -0.22 -0.85 -11.01
CA CYS A 198 0.21 -0.74 -9.63
C CYS A 198 -0.53 -1.69 -8.68
N ASN A 199 -1.76 -2.08 -9.01
CA ASN A 199 -2.53 -3.00 -8.20
C ASN A 199 -2.15 -4.47 -8.42
N TYR A 200 -1.58 -4.82 -9.58
CA TYR A 200 -1.33 -6.23 -9.95
C TYR A 200 0.12 -6.56 -10.33
N PHE A 201 0.90 -5.61 -10.85
CA PHE A 201 2.22 -5.91 -11.47
C PHE A 201 3.39 -5.15 -10.84
N CYS A 202 3.16 -3.99 -10.23
CA CYS A 202 4.23 -3.13 -9.76
C CYS A 202 5.10 -3.84 -8.69
N PRO A 203 6.42 -3.97 -8.90
CA PRO A 203 7.31 -4.61 -7.94
C PRO A 203 7.49 -3.78 -6.64
N MET A 204 7.08 -2.51 -6.64
CA MET A 204 7.06 -1.67 -5.43
C MET A 204 5.77 -1.86 -4.60
N ALA A 205 4.75 -2.55 -5.13
CA ALA A 205 3.48 -2.75 -4.41
C ALA A 205 3.65 -3.53 -3.09
N PRO A 206 4.50 -4.58 -2.98
CA PRO A 206 4.79 -5.23 -1.71
C PRO A 206 5.37 -4.26 -0.67
N VAL A 207 6.29 -3.39 -1.08
CA VAL A 207 6.93 -2.37 -0.24
C VAL A 207 5.90 -1.36 0.27
N GLN A 208 5.07 -0.85 -0.65
CA GLN A 208 3.97 0.07 -0.35
C GLN A 208 2.98 -0.58 0.64
N MET A 209 2.67 -1.86 0.46
CA MET A 209 1.76 -2.60 1.33
C MET A 209 2.32 -2.82 2.74
N VAL A 210 3.63 -3.05 2.87
CA VAL A 210 4.30 -3.23 4.17
C VAL A 210 4.35 -1.91 4.95
N TYR A 211 4.77 -0.82 4.30
CA TYR A 211 4.98 0.47 4.98
C TYR A 211 3.72 1.32 5.12
N THR A 212 2.67 1.10 4.31
CA THR A 212 1.40 1.81 4.54
C THR A 212 0.72 1.32 5.82
N GLY A 213 0.79 0.02 6.12
CA GLY A 213 0.10 -0.58 7.27
C GLY A 213 -1.42 -0.29 7.26
N PRO A 214 -2.07 -0.24 8.43
CA PRO A 214 -3.46 0.23 8.52
C PRO A 214 -3.55 1.76 8.39
N ARG A 215 -2.52 2.49 8.80
CA ARG A 215 -2.45 3.95 8.67
C ARG A 215 -1.01 4.45 8.57
N SER A 216 -0.83 5.54 7.84
CA SER A 216 0.40 6.33 7.85
C SER A 216 0.35 7.41 8.94
N LEU A 217 1.49 8.07 9.20
CA LEU A 217 1.56 9.09 10.25
C LEU A 217 0.70 10.32 9.94
N LEU A 218 0.75 10.80 8.70
CA LEU A 218 0.11 12.05 8.24
C LEU A 218 -0.90 11.83 7.09
N GLY A 219 -1.17 10.59 6.71
CA GLY A 219 -2.17 10.28 5.69
C GLY A 219 -3.60 10.57 6.13
N SER A 220 -4.50 10.68 5.15
CA SER A 220 -5.92 10.88 5.37
C SER A 220 -6.60 9.63 5.92
N GLN A 221 -7.71 9.86 6.62
CA GLN A 221 -8.61 8.82 7.11
C GLN A 221 -9.83 8.79 6.18
N ALA A 222 -9.77 7.96 5.15
CA ALA A 222 -10.83 7.86 4.14
C ALA A 222 -12.20 7.54 4.76
N HIS A 223 -12.22 6.69 5.78
CA HIS A 223 -13.43 6.19 6.42
C HIS A 223 -14.16 7.21 7.30
N THR A 224 -13.49 8.28 7.75
CA THR A 224 -14.13 9.33 8.57
C THR A 224 -14.92 10.33 7.73
N THR A 225 -14.70 10.34 6.41
CA THR A 225 -15.33 11.28 5.47
C THR A 225 -16.03 10.52 4.33
N PRO A 226 -17.14 9.80 4.61
CA PRO A 226 -17.82 8.95 3.64
C PRO A 226 -18.33 9.78 2.44
N GLY A 227 -18.11 9.26 1.23
CA GLY A 227 -18.49 9.95 -0.01
C GLY A 227 -17.47 10.99 -0.51
N ALA A 228 -16.47 11.34 0.29
CA ALA A 228 -15.36 12.16 -0.18
C ALA A 228 -14.50 11.35 -1.16
N ILE A 229 -14.18 11.96 -2.30
CA ILE A 229 -13.23 11.38 -3.24
C ILE A 229 -11.85 11.43 -2.56
N THR A 230 -11.17 10.29 -2.35
CA THR A 230 -9.85 10.24 -1.69
C THR A 230 -8.70 10.49 -2.66
N GLN A 231 -7.54 10.92 -2.17
CA GLN A 231 -6.52 11.61 -2.98
C GLN A 231 -5.82 10.68 -3.98
N SER A 232 -5.83 9.37 -3.71
CA SER A 232 -5.34 8.34 -4.61
C SER A 232 -6.40 7.78 -5.57
N MET A 233 -7.69 8.15 -5.46
CA MET A 233 -8.72 7.66 -6.38
C MET A 233 -8.45 8.04 -7.84
N CYS A 234 -9.08 7.32 -8.75
CA CYS A 234 -9.18 7.77 -10.13
C CYS A 234 -10.17 8.94 -10.18
N ARG A 235 -9.70 10.14 -10.49
CA ARG A 235 -10.50 11.36 -10.52
C ARG A 235 -10.45 12.01 -11.90
N THR A 236 -11.49 12.75 -12.26
CA THR A 236 -11.47 13.69 -13.37
C THR A 236 -12.19 14.96 -12.97
N ILE A 237 -11.95 16.05 -13.70
CA ILE A 237 -12.68 17.30 -13.51
C ILE A 237 -13.86 17.29 -14.46
N ASP A 238 -15.06 17.54 -13.95
CA ASP A 238 -16.22 17.72 -14.80
C ASP A 238 -16.08 19.02 -15.61
N PRO A 239 -16.19 18.98 -16.95
CA PRO A 239 -16.05 20.19 -17.78
C PRO A 239 -17.12 21.24 -17.48
N THR A 240 -18.30 20.81 -17.03
CA THR A 240 -19.48 21.66 -16.80
C THR A 240 -19.46 22.27 -15.41
N THR A 241 -19.32 21.44 -14.37
CA THR A 241 -19.37 21.91 -12.97
C THR A 241 -18.00 22.36 -12.44
N ARG A 242 -16.91 22.06 -13.15
CA ARG A 242 -15.51 22.24 -12.71
C ARG A 242 -15.19 21.57 -11.37
N GLN A 243 -16.06 20.66 -10.90
CA GLN A 243 -15.86 19.89 -9.68
C GLN A 243 -15.17 18.57 -9.97
N GLU A 244 -14.47 18.04 -8.98
CA GLU A 244 -13.87 16.71 -9.08
C GLU A 244 -14.96 15.64 -9.01
N LYS A 245 -14.91 14.69 -9.94
CA LYS A 245 -15.76 13.50 -9.94
C LYS A 245 -14.93 12.23 -9.96
N SER A 246 -15.47 11.19 -9.33
CA SER A 246 -14.88 9.86 -9.41
C SER A 246 -14.91 9.39 -10.87
N ALA A 247 -13.77 8.93 -11.34
CA ALA A 247 -13.58 8.38 -12.68
C ALA A 247 -13.06 6.94 -12.59
N CYS A 248 -13.50 6.23 -11.56
CA CYS A 248 -13.17 4.83 -11.33
C CYS A 248 -13.89 3.94 -12.35
N VAL A 249 -13.11 3.14 -13.10
CA VAL A 249 -13.62 2.28 -14.18
C VAL A 249 -13.50 0.78 -13.85
N SER A 250 -12.83 0.43 -12.75
CA SER A 250 -12.47 -0.96 -12.41
C SER A 250 -12.12 -1.09 -10.92
N CYS A 251 -13.03 -0.69 -10.03
CA CYS A 251 -12.74 -0.78 -8.61
C CYS A 251 -12.85 -2.22 -8.11
N LYS A 252 -11.68 -2.85 -7.94
CA LYS A 252 -11.49 -3.94 -6.97
C LYS A 252 -12.07 -3.49 -5.62
N SER A 253 -12.88 -4.31 -4.97
CA SER A 253 -13.37 -4.10 -3.61
C SER A 253 -12.75 -5.16 -2.69
N PRO A 254 -11.83 -4.80 -1.79
CA PRO A 254 -11.42 -3.44 -1.42
C PRO A 254 -10.36 -2.85 -2.36
N CYS A 255 -10.40 -1.52 -2.53
CA CYS A 255 -9.38 -0.76 -3.26
C CYS A 255 -8.52 0.07 -2.30
N ILE A 256 -7.20 -0.15 -2.34
CA ILE A 256 -6.24 0.64 -1.56
C ILE A 256 -6.24 2.13 -1.94
N ASP A 257 -6.60 2.44 -3.20
CA ASP A 257 -6.72 3.81 -3.70
C ASP A 257 -8.01 4.52 -3.23
N ILE A 258 -8.95 3.80 -2.61
CA ILE A 258 -10.15 4.37 -1.98
C ILE A 258 -9.92 4.45 -0.48
N ASP A 259 -9.64 3.30 0.13
CA ASP A 259 -9.48 3.17 1.58
C ASP A 259 -8.39 2.12 1.87
N ALA A 260 -7.21 2.62 2.21
CA ALA A 260 -6.05 1.80 2.51
C ALA A 260 -6.26 0.98 3.80
N GLU A 261 -6.98 1.53 4.78
CA GLU A 261 -7.23 0.84 6.05
C GLU A 261 -8.25 -0.30 5.85
N LYS A 262 -9.33 -0.07 5.09
CA LYS A 262 -10.26 -1.14 4.68
C LYS A 262 -9.52 -2.28 4.02
N THR A 263 -8.68 -1.95 3.04
CA THR A 263 -7.90 -2.93 2.28
C THR A 263 -6.96 -3.72 3.19
N TYR A 264 -6.32 -3.05 4.16
CA TYR A 264 -5.45 -3.71 5.13
C TYR A 264 -6.19 -4.79 5.94
N TRP A 265 -7.36 -4.46 6.52
CA TRP A 265 -8.11 -5.39 7.36
C TRP A 265 -8.73 -6.54 6.56
N GLU A 266 -9.24 -6.27 5.37
CA GLU A 266 -9.84 -7.29 4.50
C GLU A 266 -8.80 -8.24 3.89
N GLU A 267 -7.61 -7.73 3.53
CA GLU A 267 -6.54 -8.55 2.96
C GLU A 267 -5.60 -9.14 4.01
N LEU A 268 -5.81 -8.87 5.31
CA LEU A 268 -4.91 -9.34 6.36
C LEU A 268 -4.71 -10.87 6.31
N LYS A 269 -5.80 -11.62 6.12
CA LYS A 269 -5.78 -13.10 6.08
C LYS A 269 -5.68 -13.68 4.66
N LYS A 270 -5.48 -12.83 3.65
CA LYS A 270 -5.41 -13.27 2.25
C LYS A 270 -4.18 -14.18 2.04
N PRO A 271 -4.28 -15.25 1.23
CA PRO A 271 -3.10 -16.04 0.85
C PRO A 271 -2.03 -15.13 0.23
N GLY A 272 -0.78 -15.37 0.58
CA GLY A 272 0.37 -14.56 0.17
C GLY A 272 0.64 -13.34 1.05
N ARG A 273 -0.33 -12.84 1.83
CA ARG A 273 -0.11 -11.66 2.69
C ARG A 273 0.99 -11.87 3.74
N ARG A 274 1.00 -13.04 4.40
CA ARG A 274 2.06 -13.42 5.35
C ARG A 274 3.43 -13.54 4.69
N LEU A 275 3.49 -14.11 3.49
CA LEU A 275 4.74 -14.22 2.73
C LEU A 275 5.30 -12.83 2.42
N VAL A 276 4.45 -11.93 1.90
CA VAL A 276 4.85 -10.55 1.61
C VAL A 276 5.35 -9.86 2.89
N GLN A 277 4.59 -9.93 3.98
CA GLN A 277 4.92 -9.18 5.18
C GLN A 277 6.18 -9.70 5.88
N TYR A 278 6.26 -11.00 6.14
CA TYR A 278 7.39 -11.59 6.85
C TYR A 278 8.60 -11.79 5.94
N GLY A 279 8.38 -12.13 4.66
CA GLY A 279 9.46 -12.27 3.70
C GLY A 279 10.13 -10.94 3.36
N TYR A 280 9.41 -9.81 3.42
CA TYR A 280 9.99 -8.50 3.10
C TYR A 280 11.18 -8.13 4.00
N ILE A 281 11.10 -8.33 5.32
CA ILE A 281 12.26 -8.06 6.19
C ILE A 281 13.43 -8.99 5.86
N GLY A 282 13.13 -10.26 5.53
CA GLY A 282 14.13 -11.22 5.04
C GLY A 282 14.83 -10.69 3.79
N MET A 283 14.06 -10.18 2.83
CA MET A 283 14.60 -9.57 1.60
C MET A 283 15.43 -8.32 1.89
N VAL A 284 15.01 -7.46 2.83
CA VAL A 284 15.79 -6.28 3.23
C VAL A 284 17.14 -6.69 3.82
N ILE A 285 17.14 -7.66 4.75
CA ILE A 285 18.37 -8.19 5.35
C ILE A 285 19.24 -8.84 4.28
N ALA A 286 18.66 -9.73 3.47
CA ALA A 286 19.35 -10.48 2.43
C ALA A 286 20.02 -9.55 1.41
N PHE A 287 19.30 -8.51 0.97
CA PHE A 287 19.80 -7.54 0.00
C PHE A 287 21.08 -6.84 0.50
N TYR A 288 21.07 -6.31 1.73
CA TYR A 288 22.24 -5.60 2.27
C TYR A 288 23.34 -6.55 2.73
N PHE A 289 22.98 -7.67 3.35
CA PHE A 289 23.95 -8.65 3.83
C PHE A 289 24.68 -9.36 2.69
N TYR A 290 24.06 -9.49 1.52
CA TYR A 290 24.73 -10.06 0.35
C TYR A 290 26.00 -9.30 -0.05
N TYR A 291 26.03 -7.97 0.11
CA TYR A 291 27.26 -7.21 -0.17
C TYR A 291 28.42 -7.66 0.72
N PHE A 292 28.15 -7.87 2.01
CA PHE A 292 29.14 -8.41 2.95
C PHE A 292 29.54 -9.84 2.58
N LEU A 293 28.58 -10.69 2.22
CA LEU A 293 28.87 -12.06 1.78
C LEU A 293 29.67 -12.13 0.46
N TYR A 294 29.62 -11.09 -0.37
CA TYR A 294 30.33 -11.02 -1.64
C TYR A 294 31.74 -10.44 -1.51
N SER A 295 31.93 -9.38 -0.70
CA SER A 295 33.21 -8.68 -0.53
C SER A 295 34.01 -9.13 0.70
N GLY A 296 33.37 -9.73 1.70
CA GLY A 296 33.97 -10.10 3.01
C GLY A 296 34.09 -8.95 4.01
N ASN A 297 33.63 -7.75 3.66
CA ASN A 297 33.70 -6.56 4.51
C ASN A 297 32.51 -5.62 4.25
N TRP A 298 32.29 -4.66 5.15
CA TRP A 298 31.22 -3.68 4.98
C TRP A 298 31.64 -2.43 4.20
N ASP A 299 32.95 -2.24 3.98
CA ASP A 299 33.50 -1.07 3.29
C ASP A 299 32.99 -0.99 1.86
N TYR A 300 32.93 -2.13 1.14
CA TYR A 300 32.35 -2.20 -0.21
C TYR A 300 30.93 -1.61 -0.29
N TYR A 301 30.08 -1.88 0.71
CA TYR A 301 28.72 -1.37 0.73
C TYR A 301 28.66 0.11 1.16
N PHE A 302 29.29 0.45 2.30
CA PHE A 302 29.15 1.77 2.91
C PHE A 302 29.88 2.89 2.16
N THR A 303 30.94 2.56 1.42
CA THR A 303 31.58 3.52 0.51
C THR A 303 30.75 3.78 -0.74
N GLY A 304 29.92 2.83 -1.15
CA GLY A 304 29.14 2.93 -2.38
C GLY A 304 29.91 2.55 -3.64
N ALA A 305 31.07 1.88 -3.52
CA ALA A 305 31.88 1.41 -4.64
C ALA A 305 31.07 0.58 -5.67
N TRP A 306 30.07 -0.16 -5.19
CA TRP A 306 29.13 -0.91 -6.04
C TRP A 306 28.32 -0.07 -7.04
N THR A 307 28.31 1.27 -6.92
CA THR A 307 27.54 2.17 -7.79
C THR A 307 28.20 2.47 -9.13
N HIS A 308 29.49 2.16 -9.28
CA HIS A 308 30.31 2.56 -10.42
C HIS A 308 31.29 1.44 -10.84
N GLU A 309 30.85 0.19 -10.69
CA GLU A 309 31.55 -1.00 -11.16
C GLU A 309 31.10 -1.35 -12.59
N GLU A 310 31.93 -1.03 -13.59
CA GLU A 310 31.57 -1.16 -15.01
C GLU A 310 31.57 -2.63 -15.49
N ASP A 311 32.38 -3.49 -14.88
CA ASP A 311 32.54 -4.91 -15.23
C ASP A 311 31.51 -5.84 -14.56
N LEU A 312 30.30 -5.38 -14.26
CA LEU A 312 29.32 -6.21 -13.54
C LEU A 312 28.91 -7.47 -14.31
N LEU A 313 28.82 -7.36 -15.65
CA LEU A 313 28.34 -8.42 -16.55
C LEU A 313 29.33 -9.58 -16.66
N THR A 314 30.64 -9.28 -16.65
CA THR A 314 31.68 -10.30 -16.73
C THR A 314 31.75 -11.10 -15.43
N LYS A 315 31.39 -10.48 -14.29
CA LYS A 315 31.41 -11.08 -12.94
C LYS A 315 30.14 -11.86 -12.58
N LEU A 316 29.24 -12.14 -13.52
CA LEU A 316 28.00 -12.87 -13.24
C LEU A 316 28.22 -14.34 -12.85
N PHE A 317 29.22 -14.99 -13.47
CA PHE A 317 29.55 -16.39 -13.23
C PHE A 317 30.73 -16.57 -12.28
N ASP A 318 31.33 -15.47 -11.84
CA ASP A 318 32.36 -15.49 -10.81
C ASP A 318 31.81 -16.03 -9.48
N PRO A 319 32.69 -16.53 -8.59
CA PRO A 319 32.29 -16.94 -7.25
C PRO A 319 31.48 -15.85 -6.55
N GLY A 320 30.32 -16.18 -6.03
CA GLY A 320 29.35 -15.24 -5.46
C GLY A 320 29.48 -15.04 -3.96
N PHE A 321 30.30 -15.86 -3.29
CA PHE A 321 30.46 -15.87 -1.85
C PHE A 321 31.94 -15.85 -1.46
N TYR A 322 32.24 -15.03 -0.47
CA TYR A 322 33.54 -14.91 0.17
C TYR A 322 33.33 -14.80 1.68
N ILE A 323 33.58 -15.91 2.39
CA ILE A 323 33.26 -16.05 3.82
C ILE A 323 34.53 -16.50 4.54
N ASN A 324 34.90 -15.81 5.62
CA ASN A 324 36.07 -16.14 6.45
C ASN A 324 37.38 -16.32 5.65
N GLY A 325 37.60 -15.50 4.63
CA GLY A 325 38.79 -15.59 3.77
C GLY A 325 38.75 -16.70 2.73
N GLN A 326 37.65 -17.45 2.61
CA GLN A 326 37.50 -18.53 1.64
C GLN A 326 36.51 -18.16 0.54
N ILE A 327 36.89 -18.42 -0.71
CA ILE A 327 36.04 -18.27 -1.88
C ILE A 327 35.19 -19.52 -2.05
N ILE A 328 33.87 -19.36 -2.10
CA ILE A 328 32.93 -20.47 -2.38
C ILE A 328 32.46 -20.35 -3.83
N TYR A 329 32.72 -21.38 -4.62
CA TYR A 329 32.47 -21.44 -6.07
C TYR A 329 30.99 -21.67 -6.43
N ILE A 330 30.11 -20.83 -5.92
CA ILE A 330 28.72 -20.74 -6.37
C ILE A 330 28.61 -19.49 -7.26
N PRO A 331 28.14 -19.58 -8.51
CA PRO A 331 28.04 -18.40 -9.39
C PRO A 331 27.25 -17.26 -8.73
N LYS A 332 27.70 -16.01 -8.92
CA LYS A 332 27.07 -14.81 -8.34
C LYS A 332 25.56 -14.77 -8.55
N VAL A 333 25.08 -15.15 -9.74
CA VAL A 333 23.64 -15.24 -10.06
C VAL A 333 22.91 -16.19 -9.09
N ALA A 334 23.44 -17.39 -8.86
CA ALA A 334 22.84 -18.35 -7.94
C ALA A 334 22.97 -17.89 -6.47
N ALA A 335 24.15 -17.36 -6.10
CA ALA A 335 24.44 -16.90 -4.75
C ALA A 335 23.43 -15.85 -4.27
N VAL A 336 23.10 -14.85 -5.09
CA VAL A 336 22.10 -13.82 -4.78
C VAL A 336 20.75 -14.43 -4.41
N TYR A 337 20.21 -15.30 -5.27
CA TYR A 337 18.89 -15.89 -5.04
C TYR A 337 18.89 -16.90 -3.89
N ILE A 338 19.98 -17.64 -3.67
CA ILE A 338 20.13 -18.51 -2.50
C ILE A 338 20.05 -17.68 -1.22
N THR A 339 20.77 -16.56 -1.13
CA THR A 339 20.69 -15.65 0.01
C THR A 339 19.26 -15.14 0.21
N TYR A 340 18.58 -14.74 -0.85
CA TYR A 340 17.19 -14.27 -0.77
C TYR A 340 16.24 -15.36 -0.24
N ILE A 341 16.34 -16.58 -0.74
CA ILE A 341 15.51 -17.71 -0.30
C ILE A 341 15.76 -18.02 1.17
N VAL A 342 17.02 -18.14 1.58
CA VAL A 342 17.38 -18.50 2.97
C VAL A 342 16.83 -17.48 3.97
N PHE A 343 17.08 -16.19 3.75
CA PHE A 343 16.64 -15.15 4.67
C PHE A 343 15.11 -14.92 4.62
N THR A 344 14.48 -15.06 3.45
CA THR A 344 13.02 -15.02 3.34
C THR A 344 12.38 -16.17 4.10
N MET A 345 12.88 -17.40 3.94
CA MET A 345 12.36 -18.57 4.65
C MET A 345 12.59 -18.48 6.16
N ALA A 346 13.76 -17.99 6.60
CA ALA A 346 14.06 -17.78 8.01
C ALA A 346 13.11 -16.76 8.65
N THR A 347 12.94 -15.60 8.03
CA THR A 347 12.07 -14.54 8.58
C THR A 347 10.59 -14.91 8.49
N PHE A 348 10.17 -15.64 7.45
CA PHE A 348 8.82 -16.21 7.35
C PHE A 348 8.53 -17.22 8.47
N THR A 349 9.44 -18.16 8.73
CA THR A 349 9.26 -19.15 9.81
C THR A 349 9.28 -18.48 11.19
N ILE A 350 10.18 -17.52 11.43
CA ILE A 350 10.20 -16.71 12.65
C ILE A 350 8.86 -15.99 12.84
N GLY A 351 8.32 -15.34 11.80
CA GLY A 351 7.02 -14.68 11.87
C GLY A 351 5.89 -15.61 12.32
N LEU A 352 5.82 -16.81 11.73
CA LEU A 352 4.82 -17.83 12.09
C LEU A 352 4.99 -18.35 13.53
N ILE A 353 6.22 -18.51 13.99
CA ILE A 353 6.53 -18.93 15.36
C ILE A 353 6.10 -17.82 16.34
N LEU A 354 6.47 -16.57 16.08
CA LEU A 354 6.15 -15.43 16.93
C LEU A 354 4.64 -15.19 17.02
N GLU A 355 3.88 -15.35 15.92
CA GLU A 355 2.42 -15.31 15.96
C GLU A 355 1.84 -16.32 16.96
N LYS A 356 2.33 -17.57 16.93
CA LYS A 356 1.88 -18.65 17.82
C LYS A 356 2.28 -18.39 19.27
N LEU A 357 3.52 -17.95 19.50
CA LEU A 357 4.03 -17.62 20.83
C LEU A 357 3.25 -16.46 21.45
N TYR A 358 2.98 -15.40 20.69
CA TYR A 358 2.19 -14.27 21.16
C TYR A 358 0.78 -14.68 21.59
N ARG A 359 0.12 -15.56 20.83
CA ARG A 359 -1.20 -16.11 21.21
C ARG A 359 -1.12 -16.93 22.49
N ARG A 360 -0.11 -17.80 22.63
CA ARG A 360 0.08 -18.60 23.84
C ARG A 360 0.34 -17.72 25.07
N PHE A 361 1.16 -16.69 24.91
CA PHE A 361 1.51 -15.74 25.97
C PHE A 361 0.31 -14.91 26.43
N THR A 362 -0.53 -14.44 25.50
CA THR A 362 -1.72 -13.64 25.81
C THR A 362 -2.81 -14.47 26.51
N VAL A 363 -2.97 -15.75 26.13
CA VAL A 363 -3.82 -16.70 26.86
C VAL A 363 -3.31 -16.91 28.28
N TRP A 364 -2.00 -17.11 28.47
CA TRP A 364 -1.40 -17.27 29.79
C TRP A 364 -1.60 -16.05 30.71
N ARG A 365 -1.59 -14.83 30.15
CA ARG A 365 -1.92 -13.59 30.87
C ARG A 365 -3.42 -13.34 31.08
N GLY A 366 -4.29 -14.29 30.74
CA GLY A 366 -5.74 -14.18 30.91
C GLY A 366 -6.43 -13.20 29.95
N ARG A 367 -5.75 -12.76 28.88
CA ARG A 367 -6.32 -11.85 27.86
C ARG A 367 -6.16 -12.48 26.46
N PRO A 368 -7.00 -13.46 26.08
CA PRO A 368 -6.83 -14.19 24.82
C PRO A 368 -6.88 -13.23 23.61
N ALA A 369 -5.79 -13.17 22.85
CA ALA A 369 -5.76 -12.40 21.61
C ALA A 369 -6.37 -13.20 20.45
N SER A 370 -7.18 -12.53 19.63
CA SER A 370 -7.69 -13.13 18.38
C SER A 370 -6.53 -13.41 17.41
N ALA A 371 -6.72 -14.37 16.50
CA ALA A 371 -5.71 -14.66 15.47
C ALA A 371 -5.42 -13.44 14.58
N GLU A 372 -6.45 -12.61 14.33
CA GLU A 372 -6.32 -11.35 13.59
C GLU A 372 -5.47 -10.33 14.34
N GLN A 373 -5.69 -10.18 15.64
CA GLN A 373 -4.90 -9.28 16.48
C GLN A 373 -3.43 -9.71 16.54
N ALA A 374 -3.17 -11.01 16.75
CA ALA A 374 -1.82 -11.54 16.79
C ALA A 374 -1.07 -11.27 15.47
N GLN A 375 -1.74 -11.49 14.34
CA GLN A 375 -1.17 -11.23 13.03
C GLN A 375 -0.91 -9.73 12.80
N HIS A 376 -1.84 -8.86 13.19
CA HIS A 376 -1.67 -7.40 13.10
C HIS A 376 -0.47 -6.90 13.92
N VAL A 377 -0.34 -7.35 15.17
CA VAL A 377 0.78 -6.97 16.05
C VAL A 377 2.11 -7.43 15.45
N MET A 378 2.20 -8.69 14.99
CA MET A 378 3.42 -9.18 14.35
C MET A 378 3.74 -8.45 13.04
N PHE A 379 2.73 -8.15 12.22
CA PHE A 379 2.90 -7.38 10.99
C PHE A 379 3.49 -6.00 11.27
N THR A 380 2.99 -5.34 12.30
CA THR A 380 3.45 -4.01 12.74
C THR A 380 4.91 -4.05 13.22
N LEU A 381 5.27 -5.06 14.03
CA LEU A 381 6.64 -5.26 14.49
C LEU A 381 7.61 -5.54 13.33
N PHE A 382 7.19 -6.36 12.36
CA PHE A 382 8.00 -6.64 11.18
C PHE A 382 8.13 -5.41 10.27
N THR A 383 7.08 -4.60 10.10
CA THR A 383 7.17 -3.33 9.35
C THR A 383 8.20 -2.40 9.99
N VAL A 384 8.11 -2.12 11.29
CA VAL A 384 9.04 -1.17 11.93
C VAL A 384 10.46 -1.70 11.96
N ALA A 385 10.65 -3.00 12.20
CA ALA A 385 11.96 -3.63 12.11
C ALA A 385 12.53 -3.51 10.69
N SER A 386 11.73 -3.79 9.66
CA SER A 386 12.16 -3.62 8.27
C SER A 386 12.48 -2.16 7.92
N PHE A 387 11.76 -1.19 8.50
CA PHE A 387 12.02 0.24 8.31
C PHE A 387 13.37 0.63 8.90
N TRP A 388 13.63 0.27 10.15
CA TRP A 388 14.92 0.56 10.80
C TRP A 388 16.07 -0.18 10.13
N THR A 389 15.92 -1.47 9.82
CA THR A 389 16.94 -2.20 9.06
C THR A 389 17.18 -1.55 7.70
N PHE A 390 16.14 -1.15 6.97
CA PHE A 390 16.30 -0.48 5.68
C PHE A 390 17.12 0.81 5.81
N PHE A 391 16.80 1.70 6.75
CA PHE A 391 17.51 2.98 6.91
C PHE A 391 18.87 2.85 7.60
N SER A 392 19.14 1.74 8.28
CA SER A 392 20.49 1.43 8.77
C SER A 392 21.51 1.24 7.65
N TYR A 393 21.06 0.87 6.43
CA TYR A 393 21.93 0.60 5.28
C TYR A 393 21.61 1.47 4.05
N GLY A 394 20.34 1.62 3.67
CA GLY A 394 19.91 2.07 2.33
C GLY A 394 20.34 3.47 1.91
N ALA A 395 20.44 4.40 2.86
CA ALA A 395 20.89 5.77 2.58
C ALA A 395 22.36 6.02 3.00
N ARG A 396 23.03 5.02 3.61
CA ARG A 396 24.36 5.18 4.19
C ARG A 396 25.45 5.59 3.21
N PRO A 397 25.50 5.07 1.96
CA PRO A 397 26.50 5.54 1.00
C PRO A 397 26.46 7.06 0.83
N THR A 398 25.28 7.66 0.81
CA THR A 398 25.14 9.12 0.75
C THR A 398 25.38 9.79 2.10
N LEU A 399 24.79 9.27 3.17
CA LEU A 399 24.82 9.92 4.49
C LEU A 399 26.21 9.89 5.14
N ASN A 400 27.00 8.85 4.91
CA ASN A 400 28.36 8.74 5.47
C ASN A 400 29.33 9.79 4.89
N ARG A 401 28.93 10.47 3.80
CA ARG A 401 29.67 11.59 3.21
C ARG A 401 29.25 12.95 3.80
N MET A 402 28.21 12.99 4.64
CA MET A 402 27.76 14.21 5.31
C MET A 402 28.53 14.46 6.62
N PRO A 403 28.57 15.71 7.11
CA PRO A 403 29.10 16.01 8.42
C PRO A 403 28.34 15.27 9.55
N THR A 404 29.00 15.14 10.70
CA THR A 404 28.51 14.33 11.84
C THR A 404 27.13 14.76 12.35
N TYR A 405 26.86 16.06 12.45
CA TYR A 405 25.58 16.55 12.99
C TYR A 405 24.37 16.23 12.09
N PRO A 406 24.39 16.52 10.77
CA PRO A 406 23.35 16.05 9.85
C PRO A 406 23.12 14.53 9.89
N LEU A 407 24.19 13.75 9.96
CA LEU A 407 24.11 12.28 10.03
C LEU A 407 23.38 11.82 11.31
N LEU A 408 23.75 12.38 12.46
CA LEU A 408 23.10 12.07 13.74
C LEU A 408 21.65 12.53 13.78
N ALA A 409 21.35 13.73 13.27
CA ALA A 409 19.98 14.24 13.17
C ALA A 409 19.10 13.34 12.29
N PHE A 410 19.62 12.86 11.16
CA PHE A 410 18.92 11.92 10.30
C PHE A 410 18.66 10.58 11.02
N ASN A 411 19.67 10.02 11.70
CA ASN A 411 19.50 8.79 12.47
C ASN A 411 18.41 8.93 13.55
N ALA A 412 18.43 10.03 14.31
CA ALA A 412 17.44 10.33 15.33
C ALA A 412 16.03 10.46 14.73
N LEU A 413 15.90 11.16 13.59
CA LEU A 413 14.64 11.31 12.87
C LEU A 413 14.05 9.95 12.46
N ILE A 414 14.85 9.06 11.89
CA ILE A 414 14.40 7.72 11.48
C ILE A 414 13.91 6.89 12.67
N VAL A 415 14.65 6.91 13.79
CA VAL A 415 14.25 6.18 14.99
C VAL A 415 12.93 6.74 15.54
N LEU A 416 12.80 8.07 15.64
CA LEU A 416 11.59 8.75 16.11
C LEU A 416 10.38 8.44 15.22
N VAL A 417 10.53 8.55 13.90
CA VAL A 417 9.46 8.27 12.94
C VAL A 417 8.97 6.83 13.07
N GLY A 418 9.88 5.86 13.14
CA GLY A 418 9.52 4.45 13.33
C GLY A 418 8.84 4.19 14.68
N ALA A 419 9.33 4.80 15.76
CA ALA A 419 8.77 4.66 17.10
C ALA A 419 7.36 5.28 17.22
N ILE A 420 7.15 6.48 16.69
CA ILE A 420 5.83 7.15 16.68
C ILE A 420 4.84 6.32 15.84
N TRP A 421 5.27 5.82 14.69
CA TRP A 421 4.42 4.98 13.84
C TRP A 421 4.04 3.68 14.54
N LEU A 422 5.00 3.02 15.21
CA LEU A 422 4.77 1.81 16.00
C LEU A 422 3.77 2.08 17.13
N TYR A 423 3.99 3.11 17.94
CA TYR A 423 3.12 3.47 19.06
C TYR A 423 1.68 3.70 18.61
N ARG A 424 1.50 4.43 17.50
CA ARG A 424 0.17 4.69 16.94
C ARG A 424 -0.47 3.45 16.33
N THR A 425 0.29 2.51 15.80
CA THR A 425 -0.25 1.40 15.01
C THR A 425 -0.49 0.16 15.86
N LEU A 426 0.34 -0.11 16.86
CA LEU A 426 0.34 -1.35 17.63
C LEU A 426 -1.00 -1.66 18.33
N GLY A 427 -1.69 -0.62 18.81
CA GLY A 427 -2.98 -0.73 19.50
C GLY A 427 -4.19 -0.67 18.57
N ARG A 428 -4.00 -0.55 17.26
CA ARG A 428 -5.09 -0.41 16.30
C ARG A 428 -5.81 -1.74 16.11
N THR A 429 -7.14 -1.71 16.02
CA THR A 429 -7.96 -2.91 15.82
C THR A 429 -9.04 -2.70 14.76
N ARG A 430 -9.42 -3.77 14.07
CA ARG A 430 -10.54 -3.75 13.10
C ARG A 430 -11.86 -3.22 13.70
N PRO A 431 -12.27 -3.60 14.93
CA PRO A 431 -13.48 -3.05 15.54
C PRO A 431 -13.43 -1.52 15.73
N GLN A 432 -12.27 -0.95 16.06
CA GLN A 432 -12.13 0.52 16.14
C GLN A 432 -12.36 1.18 14.79
N TYR A 433 -11.79 0.62 13.72
CA TYR A 433 -12.00 1.10 12.36
C TYR A 433 -13.49 1.00 11.94
N GLU A 434 -14.16 -0.12 12.22
CA GLU A 434 -15.58 -0.31 11.92
C GLU A 434 -16.46 0.72 12.66
N ARG A 435 -16.17 0.99 13.95
CA ARG A 435 -16.86 2.02 14.74
C ARG A 435 -16.63 3.42 14.21
N GLU A 436 -15.38 3.79 13.94
CA GLU A 436 -15.05 5.12 13.40
C GLU A 436 -15.78 5.40 12.09
N ARG A 437 -15.85 4.39 11.22
CA ARG A 437 -16.58 4.50 9.95
C ARG A 437 -18.09 4.67 10.15
N MET A 438 -18.67 3.84 11.01
CA MET A 438 -20.11 3.90 11.29
C MET A 438 -20.50 5.15 12.06
N ALA A 439 -19.61 5.72 12.87
CA ALA A 439 -19.87 6.94 13.63
C ALA A 439 -20.29 8.10 12.73
N THR A 440 -19.76 8.21 11.51
CA THR A 440 -20.19 9.27 10.59
C THR A 440 -21.62 9.08 10.09
N SER A 441 -22.02 7.85 9.75
CA SER A 441 -23.42 7.54 9.41
C SER A 441 -24.32 7.74 10.64
N LEU A 442 -23.85 7.35 11.83
CA LEU A 442 -24.56 7.53 13.08
C LEU A 442 -24.82 9.01 13.37
N ARG A 443 -23.80 9.88 13.28
CA ARG A 443 -23.94 11.33 13.44
C ARG A 443 -24.94 11.92 12.44
N LYS A 444 -24.91 11.47 11.18
CA LYS A 444 -25.90 11.88 10.16
C LYS A 444 -27.33 11.49 10.56
N GLN A 445 -27.55 10.31 11.16
CA GLN A 445 -28.88 9.93 11.65
C GLN A 445 -29.26 10.69 12.94
N LEU A 446 -28.31 10.97 13.83
CA LEU A 446 -28.53 11.76 15.05
C LEU A 446 -28.94 13.20 14.73
N HIS A 447 -28.34 13.81 13.71
CA HIS A 447 -28.74 15.14 13.22
C HIS A 447 -30.21 15.20 12.79
N LYS A 448 -30.78 14.11 12.26
CA LYS A 448 -32.20 14.07 11.85
C LYS A 448 -33.16 14.05 13.03
N LEU A 449 -32.68 13.73 14.23
CA LEU A 449 -33.50 13.53 15.42
C LEU A 449 -33.67 14.79 16.27
N ASN A 450 -33.09 15.94 15.86
CA ASN A 450 -33.19 17.23 16.55
C ASN A 450 -33.01 17.11 18.07
N LEU A 451 -31.89 16.50 18.50
CA LEU A 451 -31.57 16.34 19.92
C LEU A 451 -31.40 17.70 20.59
N ASP A 452 -31.92 17.82 21.83
CA ASP A 452 -31.75 19.04 22.61
C ASP A 452 -30.27 19.23 23.01
N SER A 453 -29.75 20.43 22.75
CA SER A 453 -28.37 20.83 23.02
C SER A 453 -27.97 20.75 24.50
N SER A 454 -28.96 20.77 25.40
CA SER A 454 -28.79 20.56 26.84
C SER A 454 -28.24 19.17 27.18
N LEU A 455 -28.57 18.15 26.39
CA LEU A 455 -28.09 16.76 26.55
C LEU A 455 -26.63 16.56 26.12
N LEU A 456 -26.07 17.51 25.38
CA LEU A 456 -24.71 17.45 24.84
C LEU A 456 -23.76 18.42 25.55
N GLU A 457 -24.16 18.96 26.72
CA GLU A 457 -23.38 19.95 27.47
C GLU A 457 -22.98 21.17 26.61
N GLY A 458 -23.84 21.55 25.65
CA GLY A 458 -23.57 22.64 24.71
C GLY A 458 -22.62 22.30 23.54
N ARG A 459 -22.14 21.05 23.43
CA ARG A 459 -21.36 20.57 22.28
C ARG A 459 -22.27 20.19 21.11
N SER A 460 -21.75 20.29 19.89
CA SER A 460 -22.46 19.83 18.70
C SER A 460 -22.33 18.31 18.51
N ILE A 461 -23.24 17.70 17.74
CA ILE A 461 -23.18 16.27 17.37
C ILE A 461 -21.87 15.95 16.60
N ASP A 462 -21.33 16.92 15.88
CA ASP A 462 -20.11 16.76 15.08
C ASP A 462 -18.84 16.68 15.94
N ASP A 463 -18.88 17.23 17.16
CA ASP A 463 -17.77 17.22 18.11
C ASP A 463 -17.68 15.91 18.92
N LEU A 464 -18.69 15.04 18.85
CA LEU A 464 -18.73 13.77 19.58
C LEU A 464 -17.73 12.79 18.98
N SER A 465 -16.84 12.20 19.80
CA SER A 465 -16.01 11.07 19.39
C SER A 465 -16.87 9.86 18.97
N PRO A 466 -16.33 8.91 18.19
CA PRO A 466 -17.05 7.69 17.83
C PRO A 466 -17.63 6.97 19.05
N ASP A 467 -16.85 6.77 20.11
CA ASP A 467 -17.32 6.07 21.30
C ASP A 467 -18.38 6.89 22.07
N GLU A 468 -18.29 8.23 22.11
CA GLU A 468 -19.34 9.09 22.68
C GLU A 468 -20.64 9.00 21.87
N ALA A 469 -20.57 9.04 20.54
CA ALA A 469 -21.76 8.95 19.67
C ALA A 469 -22.48 7.60 19.83
N TYR A 470 -21.72 6.50 19.95
CA TYR A 470 -22.28 5.18 20.25
C TYR A 470 -22.86 5.09 21.66
N THR A 471 -22.19 5.68 22.65
CA THR A 471 -22.66 5.72 24.04
C THR A 471 -23.95 6.50 24.17
N LEU A 472 -24.08 7.61 23.43
CA LEU A 472 -25.28 8.44 23.39
C LEU A 472 -26.52 7.63 23.01
N VAL A 473 -26.40 6.82 21.96
CA VAL A 473 -27.50 5.95 21.49
C VAL A 473 -27.80 4.81 22.47
N LYS A 474 -26.77 4.30 23.14
CA LYS A 474 -26.90 3.22 24.12
C LYS A 474 -27.57 3.68 25.41
N VAL A 475 -27.25 4.89 25.87
CA VAL A 475 -27.57 5.35 27.23
C VAL A 475 -28.80 6.24 27.28
N LEU A 476 -29.17 6.95 26.20
CA LEU A 476 -30.29 7.88 26.25
C LEU A 476 -31.62 7.15 26.54
N PRO A 477 -32.24 7.37 27.71
CA PRO A 477 -33.50 6.75 28.10
C PRO A 477 -34.70 7.25 27.28
N GLY A 478 -34.54 8.34 26.51
CA GLY A 478 -35.58 8.93 25.67
C GLY A 478 -35.71 8.33 24.26
N PHE A 479 -34.85 7.39 23.87
CA PHE A 479 -34.96 6.74 22.55
C PHE A 479 -36.04 5.67 22.55
N SER A 480 -37.14 5.94 21.86
CA SER A 480 -38.16 4.93 21.56
C SER A 480 -37.57 3.79 20.72
N GLN A 481 -38.16 2.60 20.84
CA GLN A 481 -37.77 1.45 20.00
C GLN A 481 -37.88 1.75 18.50
N GLN A 482 -38.86 2.57 18.13
CA GLN A 482 -39.06 3.03 16.75
C GLN A 482 -37.90 3.90 16.25
N GLN A 483 -37.42 4.86 17.04
CA GLN A 483 -36.29 5.70 16.67
C GLN A 483 -34.99 4.89 16.50
N ARG A 484 -34.78 3.86 17.34
CA ARG A 484 -33.64 2.94 17.18
C ARG A 484 -33.73 2.14 15.88
N LEU A 485 -34.93 1.66 15.53
CA LEU A 485 -35.20 0.99 14.26
C LEU A 485 -34.97 1.91 13.06
N ASP A 486 -35.43 3.15 13.12
CA ASP A 486 -35.27 4.13 12.05
C ASP A 486 -33.80 4.54 11.86
N MET A 487 -33.06 4.77 12.95
CA MET A 487 -31.61 4.99 12.90
C MET A 487 -30.90 3.79 12.29
N TYR A 488 -31.24 2.58 12.75
CA TYR A 488 -30.64 1.35 12.25
C TYR A 488 -30.94 1.15 10.76
N LYS A 489 -32.18 1.40 10.31
CA LYS A 489 -32.56 1.41 8.89
C LYS A 489 -31.71 2.40 8.11
N GLY A 490 -31.56 3.63 8.60
CA GLY A 490 -30.75 4.66 7.97
C GLY A 490 -29.26 4.26 7.84
N MET A 491 -28.70 3.62 8.85
CA MET A 491 -27.31 3.13 8.82
C MET A 491 -27.12 1.95 7.86
N VAL A 492 -28.06 1.01 7.83
CA VAL A 492 -28.03 -0.11 6.87
C VAL A 492 -28.13 0.41 5.44
N GLN A 493 -29.03 1.36 5.21
CA GLN A 493 -29.21 2.01 3.91
C GLN A 493 -27.94 2.77 3.49
N ASP A 494 -27.39 3.64 4.34
CA ASP A 494 -26.14 4.38 4.05
C ASP A 494 -24.99 3.41 3.72
N ALA A 495 -24.86 2.29 4.43
CA ALA A 495 -23.79 1.31 4.22
C ALA A 495 -23.93 0.54 2.90
N LEU A 496 -25.16 0.24 2.48
CA LEU A 496 -25.45 -0.40 1.20
C LEU A 496 -25.27 0.57 0.03
N GLU A 497 -25.76 1.82 0.16
CA GLU A 497 -25.58 2.88 -0.83
C GLU A 497 -24.11 3.16 -1.11
N GLN A 498 -23.30 3.23 -0.05
CA GLN A 498 -21.85 3.44 -0.15
C GLN A 498 -21.09 2.18 -0.60
N GLN A 499 -21.77 1.08 -0.90
CA GLN A 499 -21.19 -0.22 -1.28
C GLN A 499 -20.12 -0.68 -0.28
N VAL A 500 -20.33 -0.36 0.99
CA VAL A 500 -19.44 -0.79 2.07
C VAL A 500 -19.53 -2.30 2.23
N ILE A 501 -20.78 -2.78 2.15
CA ILE A 501 -21.20 -4.15 2.38
C ILE A 501 -22.10 -4.61 1.24
N SER A 502 -22.09 -5.91 0.98
CA SER A 502 -23.10 -6.54 0.12
C SER A 502 -24.30 -6.98 0.96
N VAL A 503 -25.48 -7.06 0.35
CA VAL A 503 -26.70 -7.52 1.02
C VAL A 503 -26.51 -8.87 1.77
N PRO A 504 -25.81 -9.89 1.21
CA PRO A 504 -25.61 -11.15 1.94
C PRO A 504 -24.73 -11.02 3.19
N SER A 505 -23.81 -10.05 3.21
CA SER A 505 -22.87 -9.84 4.32
C SER A 505 -23.38 -8.83 5.37
N SER A 506 -24.50 -8.15 5.10
CA SER A 506 -25.03 -7.10 5.98
C SER A 506 -25.45 -7.62 7.35
N PHE A 507 -26.01 -8.83 7.39
CA PHE A 507 -26.50 -9.43 8.64
C PHE A 507 -25.38 -9.62 9.66
N ASP A 508 -24.27 -10.23 9.24
CA ASP A 508 -23.12 -10.49 10.11
C ASP A 508 -22.38 -9.21 10.47
N PHE A 509 -22.22 -8.30 9.50
CA PHE A 509 -21.56 -7.02 9.70
C PHE A 509 -22.24 -6.17 10.78
N PHE A 510 -23.57 -6.09 10.76
CA PHE A 510 -24.33 -5.32 11.73
C PHE A 510 -24.70 -6.09 13.01
N LYS A 511 -24.17 -7.30 13.22
CA LYS A 511 -24.51 -8.12 14.39
C LYS A 511 -24.28 -7.37 15.72
N LYS A 512 -23.12 -6.74 15.88
CA LYS A 512 -22.79 -5.98 17.09
C LYS A 512 -23.69 -4.76 17.27
N LEU A 513 -23.91 -4.01 16.20
CA LEU A 513 -24.78 -2.83 16.23
C LEU A 513 -26.22 -3.19 16.62
N ARG A 514 -26.74 -4.31 16.10
CA ARG A 514 -28.08 -4.82 16.48
C ARG A 514 -28.14 -5.18 17.95
N GLN A 515 -27.12 -5.87 18.47
CA GLN A 515 -27.03 -6.19 19.89
C GLN A 515 -26.97 -4.93 20.76
N GLU A 516 -26.20 -3.93 20.34
CA GLU A 516 -26.08 -2.64 21.05
C GLU A 516 -27.40 -1.85 21.04
N PHE A 517 -28.16 -1.91 19.94
CA PHE A 517 -29.46 -1.23 19.82
C PHE A 517 -30.62 -2.06 20.41
N GLN A 518 -30.32 -3.27 20.92
CA GLN A 518 -31.30 -4.23 21.45
C GLN A 518 -32.35 -4.65 20.40
N LEU A 519 -31.94 -4.76 19.13
CA LEU A 519 -32.79 -5.18 18.01
C LEU A 519 -32.73 -6.70 17.81
N GLN A 520 -33.83 -7.29 17.37
CA GLN A 520 -33.91 -8.71 17.05
C GLN A 520 -33.35 -9.03 15.67
N ASP A 521 -33.04 -10.30 15.44
CA ASP A 521 -32.61 -10.77 14.11
C ASP A 521 -33.68 -10.56 13.04
N ALA A 522 -34.97 -10.66 13.41
CA ALA A 522 -36.09 -10.44 12.50
C ALA A 522 -36.14 -8.98 12.00
N ASP A 523 -35.76 -8.03 12.85
CA ASP A 523 -35.80 -6.59 12.53
C ASP A 523 -34.85 -6.24 11.38
N HIS A 524 -33.69 -6.91 11.30
CA HIS A 524 -32.75 -6.72 10.19
C HIS A 524 -33.37 -7.06 8.83
N PHE A 525 -34.04 -8.20 8.74
CA PHE A 525 -34.63 -8.66 7.49
C PHE A 525 -35.88 -7.84 7.13
N ALA A 526 -36.67 -7.43 8.12
CA ALA A 526 -37.79 -6.52 7.90
C ALA A 526 -37.31 -5.17 7.34
N ILE A 527 -36.17 -4.67 7.82
CA ILE A 527 -35.54 -3.46 7.30
C ILE A 527 -35.02 -3.64 5.88
N LEU A 528 -34.39 -4.76 5.55
CA LEU A 528 -33.97 -5.04 4.17
C LEU A 528 -35.17 -5.10 3.22
N GLU A 529 -36.30 -5.68 3.65
CA GLU A 529 -37.55 -5.69 2.89
C GLU A 529 -38.14 -4.28 2.72
N ALA A 530 -38.12 -3.46 3.78
CA ALA A 530 -38.51 -2.06 3.71
C ALA A 530 -37.59 -1.23 2.80
N ILE A 531 -36.29 -1.50 2.78
CA ILE A 531 -35.36 -0.87 1.84
C ILE A 531 -35.65 -1.33 0.41
N ALA A 532 -36.02 -2.61 0.22
CA ALA A 532 -36.37 -3.14 -1.10
C ALA A 532 -37.61 -2.47 -1.69
N THR A 533 -38.58 -2.07 -0.87
CA THR A 533 -39.76 -1.34 -1.33
C THR A 533 -39.48 0.14 -1.52
N THR A 534 -38.72 0.77 -0.61
CA THR A 534 -38.51 2.23 -0.65
C THR A 534 -37.43 2.64 -1.66
N ASN A 535 -36.36 1.86 -1.77
CA ASN A 535 -35.19 2.13 -2.60
C ASN A 535 -34.63 0.82 -3.21
N PRO A 536 -35.35 0.20 -4.17
CA PRO A 536 -35.01 -1.12 -4.70
C PRO A 536 -33.62 -1.17 -5.35
N ASN A 537 -33.18 -0.05 -5.94
CA ASN A 537 -31.88 0.06 -6.60
C ASN A 537 -30.75 -0.32 -5.63
N ILE A 538 -30.78 0.09 -4.38
CA ILE A 538 -29.68 -0.07 -3.40
C ILE A 538 -29.30 -1.54 -3.18
N LEU A 539 -30.24 -2.47 -3.31
CA LEU A 539 -30.04 -3.89 -3.00
C LEU A 539 -29.46 -4.70 -4.17
N ILE A 540 -29.37 -4.09 -5.35
CA ILE A 540 -28.90 -4.74 -6.57
C ILE A 540 -27.46 -4.30 -6.86
N SER A 541 -26.58 -5.24 -7.16
CA SER A 541 -25.19 -4.92 -7.55
C SER A 541 -25.17 -4.03 -8.80
N PRO A 542 -24.22 -3.08 -8.92
CA PRO A 542 -24.19 -2.12 -10.03
C PRO A 542 -24.11 -2.76 -11.42
N ASP A 543 -23.52 -3.95 -11.53
CA ASP A 543 -23.50 -4.73 -12.78
C ASP A 543 -24.88 -5.27 -13.16
N LEU A 544 -25.72 -5.59 -12.19
CA LEU A 544 -27.08 -6.10 -12.39
C LEU A 544 -28.09 -4.93 -12.52
N GLN A 545 -27.86 -3.80 -11.85
CA GLN A 545 -28.64 -2.55 -12.05
C GLN A 545 -28.55 -2.03 -13.49
N ARG A 546 -27.41 -2.22 -14.17
CA ARG A 546 -27.23 -1.82 -15.58
C ARG A 546 -27.88 -2.78 -16.58
N ALA A 547 -28.35 -3.94 -16.12
CA ALA A 547 -28.87 -5.02 -16.96
C ALA A 547 -30.39 -5.24 -16.80
N VAL A 548 -31.01 -4.65 -15.77
CA VAL A 548 -32.39 -4.96 -15.37
C VAL A 548 -33.27 -3.69 -15.43
N PRO A 549 -34.41 -3.69 -16.14
CA PRO A 549 -35.37 -2.58 -16.16
C PRO A 549 -35.91 -2.23 -14.76
N ILE A 550 -36.30 -0.97 -14.53
CA ILE A 550 -36.71 -0.44 -13.21
C ILE A 550 -37.83 -1.27 -12.53
N HIS A 551 -38.78 -1.82 -13.30
CA HIS A 551 -39.85 -2.68 -12.74
C HIS A 551 -39.36 -4.08 -12.31
N ASP A 552 -38.33 -4.61 -12.95
CA ASP A 552 -37.72 -5.89 -12.59
C ASP A 552 -36.76 -5.74 -11.40
N VAL A 553 -36.19 -4.54 -11.22
CA VAL A 553 -35.33 -4.20 -10.06
C VAL A 553 -36.11 -4.34 -8.75
N GLU A 554 -37.34 -3.85 -8.66
CA GLU A 554 -38.15 -3.98 -7.44
C GLU A 554 -38.46 -5.45 -7.12
N THR A 555 -38.82 -6.23 -8.14
CA THR A 555 -39.14 -7.66 -8.00
C THR A 555 -37.91 -8.49 -7.64
N ALA A 556 -36.76 -8.19 -8.24
CA ALA A 556 -35.48 -8.84 -7.92
C ALA A 556 -35.03 -8.51 -6.50
N ALA A 557 -35.13 -7.25 -6.08
CA ALA A 557 -34.79 -6.82 -4.72
C ALA A 557 -35.66 -7.51 -3.65
N LYS A 558 -36.99 -7.58 -3.87
CA LYS A 558 -37.92 -8.33 -3.00
C LYS A 558 -37.60 -9.83 -2.96
N THR A 559 -37.27 -10.42 -4.10
CA THR A 559 -36.90 -11.84 -4.20
C THR A 559 -35.61 -12.13 -3.44
N ILE A 560 -34.60 -11.26 -3.53
CA ILE A 560 -33.35 -11.37 -2.75
C ILE A 560 -33.64 -11.28 -1.26
N GLY A 561 -34.42 -10.29 -0.81
CA GLY A 561 -34.81 -10.15 0.59
C GLY A 561 -35.53 -11.39 1.14
N LYS A 562 -36.48 -11.93 0.37
CA LYS A 562 -37.24 -13.14 0.73
C LYS A 562 -36.38 -14.40 0.73
N HIS A 563 -35.44 -14.52 -0.20
CA HIS A 563 -34.52 -15.66 -0.29
C HIS A 563 -33.52 -15.69 0.87
N LEU A 564 -33.01 -14.53 1.29
CA LEU A 564 -32.12 -14.41 2.46
C LEU A 564 -32.83 -14.79 3.76
N LYS A 565 -34.11 -14.43 3.92
CA LYS A 565 -34.95 -14.84 5.05
C LYS A 565 -35.14 -16.37 5.11
N ARG A 566 -35.25 -17.02 3.94
CA ARG A 566 -35.49 -18.47 3.81
C ARG A 566 -34.23 -19.31 4.09
N ASN A 567 -33.04 -18.80 3.81
CA ASN A 567 -31.75 -19.50 4.03
C ASN A 567 -31.13 -19.21 5.42
N ARG A 568 -31.95 -18.97 6.44
CA ARG A 568 -31.51 -18.72 7.81
C ARG A 568 -30.64 -19.90 8.31
N PRO A 569 -29.41 -19.69 8.80
CA PRO A 569 -28.75 -20.72 9.59
C PRO A 569 -29.62 -21.01 10.84
N PRO A 570 -29.89 -22.28 11.18
CA PRO A 570 -30.79 -22.59 12.28
C PRO A 570 -30.32 -21.90 13.56
N ALA A 571 -31.26 -21.24 14.24
CA ALA A 571 -31.00 -20.56 15.51
C ALA A 571 -30.41 -21.56 16.50
N GLY A 572 -29.13 -21.39 16.82
CA GLY A 572 -28.45 -22.18 17.85
C GLY A 572 -29.23 -22.06 19.16
N ARG A 573 -29.74 -23.19 19.65
CA ARG A 573 -30.18 -23.33 21.05
C ARG A 573 -28.94 -23.34 21.93
N ARG A 574 -28.91 -22.37 22.86
CA ARG A 574 -27.99 -22.17 24.00
C ARG A 574 -26.58 -21.68 23.69
#